data_AF-Q1GNB8-F1
#
_entry.id   AF-Q1GNB8-F1
#
_cell.length_a   1.000
_cell.length_b   1.000
_cell.length_c   1.000
_cell.angle_alpha   90.00
_cell.angle_beta   90.00
_cell.angle_gamma   90.00
#
_symmetry.space_group_name_H-M   'P 1'
#
loop_
_entity.id
_entity.type
_entity.pdbx_description
1 polymer ?
#
loop_
_entity_poly.entity_id
_entity_poly.type
_entity_poly.pdbx_seq_one_letter_code
_entity_poly.pdbx_strand_id
1 'polypeptide(L)'
;MANLWPPTRFWQYWALAGMVILTAAFWWGVEGYALFEGGGPRGQIADGLLRFSLLILTPALLLVWLVAAWLRRRVGDMGYWQMLGLVAMIWAGAVLVTRMLAA
;
A
#
# COMPACT_ATOMS: atom_id res chain seq x y z
N MET A 1 24.08 -30.49 -0.11
CA MET A 1 23.15 -29.35 -0.17
C MET A 1 23.75 -28.33 -1.12
N ALA A 2 23.15 -28.12 -2.29
CA ALA A 2 23.71 -27.19 -3.28
C ALA A 2 23.69 -25.77 -2.71
N ASN A 3 24.82 -25.08 -2.77
CA ASN A 3 24.92 -23.65 -2.48
C ASN A 3 23.96 -22.92 -3.44
N LEU A 4 22.89 -22.32 -2.90
CA LEU A 4 22.02 -21.39 -3.64
C LEU A 4 22.79 -20.09 -3.89
N TRP A 5 23.75 -20.17 -4.79
CA TRP A 5 24.40 -19.03 -5.41
C TRP A 5 23.73 -18.78 -6.76
N PRO A 6 23.21 -17.57 -7.03
CA PRO A 6 23.41 -16.33 -6.28
C PRO A 6 22.38 -16.12 -5.15
N PRO A 7 22.70 -15.29 -4.14
CA PRO A 7 21.73 -14.88 -3.12
C PRO A 7 20.54 -14.19 -3.78
N THR A 8 19.32 -14.45 -3.29
CA THR A 8 18.11 -13.87 -3.87
C THR A 8 18.18 -12.34 -3.85
N ARG A 9 17.84 -11.69 -4.97
CA ARG A 9 17.81 -10.21 -5.09
C ARG A 9 16.63 -9.57 -4.34
N PHE A 10 16.00 -10.33 -3.44
CA PHE A 10 14.79 -9.94 -2.72
C PHE A 10 14.94 -8.57 -2.05
N TRP A 11 16.03 -8.36 -1.31
CA TRP A 11 16.25 -7.11 -0.58
C TRP A 11 16.44 -5.88 -1.47
N GLN A 12 17.02 -6.07 -2.66
CA GLN A 12 17.15 -5.00 -3.65
C GLN A 12 15.77 -4.60 -4.18
N TYR A 13 14.95 -5.58 -4.58
CA TYR A 13 13.60 -5.32 -5.06
C TYR A 13 12.69 -4.79 -3.95
N TRP A 14 12.83 -5.29 -2.73
CA TRP A 14 12.11 -4.79 -1.56
C TRP A 14 12.40 -3.30 -1.28
N ALA A 15 13.67 -2.90 -1.38
CA ALA A 15 14.08 -1.51 -1.23
C ALA A 15 13.54 -0.62 -2.36
N LEU A 16 13.59 -1.10 -3.61
CA LEU A 16 13.02 -0.41 -4.77
C LEU A 16 11.49 -0.23 -4.64
N ALA A 17 10.78 -1.29 -4.26
CA ALA A 17 9.35 -1.23 -3.98
C ALA A 17 9.05 -0.24 -2.84
N GLY A 18 9.94 -0.14 -1.86
CA GLY A 18 9.84 0.81 -0.76
C GLY A 18 9.75 2.26 -1.22
N MET A 19 10.54 2.67 -2.22
CA MET A 19 10.44 4.03 -2.77
C MET A 19 9.04 4.33 -3.29
N VAL A 20 8.46 3.40 -4.05
CA VAL A 20 7.11 3.54 -4.62
C VAL A 20 6.05 3.57 -3.52
N ILE A 21 6.14 2.65 -2.56
CA ILE A 21 5.18 2.51 -1.46
C ILE A 21 5.20 3.73 -0.53
N LEU A 22 6.38 4.20 -0.15
CA LEU A 22 6.53 5.39 0.68
C LEU A 22 6.03 6.64 -0.03
N THR A 23 6.33 6.78 -1.33
CA THR A 23 5.84 7.91 -2.13
C THR A 23 4.32 7.89 -2.24
N ALA A 24 3.73 6.72 -2.52
CA ALA A 24 2.30 6.54 -2.61
C ALA A 24 1.58 6.84 -1.28
N ALA A 25 2.12 6.32 -0.17
CA ALA A 25 1.60 6.55 1.17
C ALA A 25 1.71 8.02 1.59
N PHE A 26 2.84 8.66 1.31
CA PHE A 26 3.02 10.08 1.58
C PHE A 26 2.06 10.95 0.77
N TRP A 27 2.02 10.72 -0.55
CA TRP A 27 1.15 11.47 -1.45
C TRP A 27 -0.32 11.38 -1.04
N TRP A 28 -0.83 10.15 -0.84
CA TRP A 28 -2.23 9.98 -0.42
C TRP A 28 -2.49 10.46 1.00
N GLY A 29 -1.50 10.36 1.89
CA GLY A 29 -1.58 10.93 3.23
C GLY A 29 -1.79 12.44 3.20
N VAL A 30 -1.09 13.18 2.33
CA VAL A 30 -1.25 14.64 2.18
C VAL A 30 -2.53 14.98 1.43
N GLU A 31 -2.72 14.41 0.24
CA GLU A 31 -3.86 14.77 -0.63
C GLU A 31 -5.19 14.28 -0.06
N GLY A 32 -5.25 13.04 0.41
CA GLY A 32 -6.44 12.49 1.05
C GLY A 32 -6.80 13.25 2.34
N TYR A 33 -5.80 13.71 3.10
CA TYR A 33 -6.05 14.56 4.27
C TYR A 33 -6.59 15.94 3.88
N ALA A 34 -6.06 16.57 2.83
CA ALA A 34 -6.58 17.82 2.31
C ALA A 34 -8.04 17.67 1.84
N LEU A 35 -8.37 16.55 1.17
CA LEU A 35 -9.75 16.20 0.85
C LEU A 35 -10.57 16.02 2.12
N PHE A 36 -10.06 15.35 3.15
CA PHE A 36 -10.78 15.16 4.41
C PHE A 36 -11.14 16.48 5.10
N GLU A 37 -10.21 17.44 5.16
CA GLU A 37 -10.46 18.77 5.76
C GLU A 37 -11.34 19.68 4.90
N GLY A 38 -11.30 19.54 3.57
CA GLY A 38 -11.92 20.49 2.64
C GLY A 38 -13.44 20.61 2.67
N GLY A 39 -14.17 19.79 3.46
CA GLY A 39 -15.59 19.99 3.79
C GLY A 39 -16.60 20.02 2.62
N GLY A 40 -16.17 19.81 1.38
CA GLY A 40 -17.04 19.84 0.20
C GLY A 40 -18.14 18.76 0.23
N PRO A 41 -19.31 19.01 -0.39
CA PRO A 41 -20.45 18.10 -0.36
C PRO A 41 -20.08 16.75 -0.98
N ARG A 42 -19.94 15.73 -0.15
CA ARG A 42 -19.63 14.35 -0.53
C ARG A 42 -20.70 13.40 -0.01
N GLY A 43 -20.98 12.35 -0.78
CA GLY A 43 -21.85 11.27 -0.32
C GLY A 43 -21.21 10.50 0.83
N GLN A 44 -22.03 9.95 1.73
CA GLN A 44 -21.59 9.16 2.89
C GLN A 44 -20.63 8.01 2.52
N ILE A 45 -20.81 7.41 1.34
CA ILE A 45 -19.94 6.34 0.81
C ILE A 45 -18.54 6.89 0.48
N ALA A 46 -18.45 8.07 -0.14
CA ALA A 46 -17.19 8.69 -0.50
C ALA A 46 -16.38 9.06 0.74
N ASP A 47 -17.02 9.61 1.78
CA ASP A 47 -16.37 9.93 3.05
C ASP A 47 -15.94 8.68 3.82
N GLY A 48 -16.78 7.64 3.83
CA GLY A 48 -16.43 6.35 4.43
C GLY A 48 -15.21 5.72 3.76
N LEU A 49 -15.18 5.73 2.42
CA LEU A 49 -14.06 5.19 1.64
C LEU A 49 -12.79 6.02 1.82
N LEU A 50 -12.89 7.35 1.85
CA LEU A 50 -11.77 8.25 2.12
C LEU A 50 -11.14 7.95 3.49
N ARG A 51 -11.96 7.90 4.55
CA ARG A 51 -11.48 7.56 5.91
C ARG A 51 -10.84 6.18 5.95
N PHE A 52 -11.49 5.18 5.35
CA PHE A 52 -10.96 3.81 5.29
C PHE A 52 -9.60 3.77 4.56
N SER A 53 -9.49 4.48 3.43
CA SER A 53 -8.26 4.51 2.64
C SER A 53 -7.09 5.14 3.40
N LEU A 54 -7.34 6.23 4.14
CA LEU A 54 -6.34 6.94 4.91
C LEU A 54 -5.94 6.19 6.18
N LEU A 55 -6.93 5.77 6.98
CA LEU A 55 -6.70 5.24 8.32
C LEU A 55 -6.37 3.75 8.34
N ILE A 56 -6.77 3.00 7.31
CA ILE A 56 -6.62 1.53 7.30
C ILE A 56 -5.76 1.08 6.11
N LEU A 57 -6.13 1.42 4.87
CA LEU A 57 -5.42 0.87 3.71
C LEU A 57 -3.99 1.39 3.58
N THR A 58 -3.77 2.68 3.80
CA THR A 58 -2.43 3.29 3.72
C THR A 58 -1.46 2.70 4.76
N PRO A 59 -1.81 2.62 6.06
CA PRO A 59 -0.95 1.94 7.03
C PRO A 59 -0.85 0.43 6.77
N ALA A 60 -1.90 -0.23 6.29
CA ALA A 60 -1.80 -1.65 5.91
C ALA A 60 -0.77 -1.87 4.80
N LEU A 61 -0.73 -1.00 3.79
CA LEU A 61 0.29 -1.05 2.72
C LEU A 61 1.71 -0.92 3.28
N LEU A 62 1.92 0.03 4.19
CA LEU A 62 3.23 0.23 4.85
C LEU A 62 3.61 -0.95 5.73
N LEU A 63 2.68 -1.48 6.53
CA LEU A 63 2.93 -2.60 7.42
C LEU A 63 3.27 -3.87 6.64
N VAL A 64 2.51 -4.18 5.59
CA VAL A 64 2.78 -5.35 4.74
C VAL A 64 4.15 -5.23 4.08
N TRP A 65 4.54 -4.04 3.65
CA TRP A 65 5.88 -3.79 3.13
C TRP A 65 6.99 -3.91 4.19
N LEU A 66 6.82 -3.33 5.37
CA LEU A 66 7.83 -3.35 6.45
C LEU A 66 8.06 -4.74 7.03
N VAL A 67 7.01 -5.58 7.09
CA VAL A 67 7.04 -6.90 7.73
C VAL A 67 7.62 -7.98 6.79
N ALA A 68 8.32 -7.57 5.73
CA ALA A 68 8.92 -8.46 4.72
C ALA A 68 9.78 -9.58 5.32
N ALA A 69 10.60 -9.30 6.33
CA ALA A 69 11.45 -10.30 6.95
C ALA A 69 10.67 -11.46 7.60
N TRP A 70 9.49 -11.15 8.17
CA TRP A 70 8.63 -12.12 8.83
C TRP A 70 7.74 -12.85 7.81
N LEU A 71 7.10 -12.12 6.91
CA LEU A 71 6.22 -12.67 5.89
C LEU A 71 6.99 -13.56 4.90
N ARG A 72 8.17 -13.15 4.43
CA ARG A 72 8.98 -13.97 3.52
C ARG A 72 9.39 -15.32 4.14
N ARG A 73 9.64 -15.35 5.46
CA ARG A 73 10.00 -16.58 6.18
C ARG A 73 8.82 -17.55 6.29
N ARG A 74 7.58 -17.05 6.26
CA ARG A 74 6.36 -17.85 6.41
C ARG A 74 5.76 -18.28 5.07
N VAL A 75 5.73 -17.38 4.09
CA VAL A 75 5.00 -17.55 2.82
C VAL A 75 5.96 -17.67 1.61
N GLY A 76 7.26 -17.53 1.84
CA GLY A 76 8.27 -17.49 0.78
C GLY A 76 8.31 -16.14 0.05
N ASP A 77 9.34 -15.96 -0.77
CA ASP A 77 9.56 -14.71 -1.52
C ASP A 77 8.37 -14.39 -2.46
N MET A 78 7.89 -15.39 -3.21
CA MET A 78 6.77 -15.22 -4.15
C MET A 78 5.45 -14.89 -3.43
N GLY A 79 5.17 -15.57 -2.31
CA GLY A 79 3.96 -15.32 -1.52
C GLY A 79 3.93 -13.94 -0.89
N TYR A 80 5.09 -13.44 -0.41
CA TYR A 80 5.22 -12.07 0.05
C TYR A 80 4.89 -11.06 -1.07
N TRP A 81 5.47 -11.23 -2.26
CA TRP A 81 5.21 -10.33 -3.39
C TRP A 81 3.75 -10.36 -3.84
N GLN A 82 3.11 -11.54 -3.82
CA GLN A 82 1.69 -11.67 -4.14
C GLN A 82 0.82 -10.92 -3.12
N MET A 83 1.12 -11.06 -1.82
CA MET A 83 0.39 -10.36 -0.76
C MET A 83 0.57 -8.85 -0.85
N LEU A 84 1.81 -8.39 -1.05
CA LEU A 84 2.11 -6.97 -1.21
C LEU A 84 1.39 -6.39 -2.45
N GLY A 85 1.42 -7.12 -3.57
CA GLY A 85 0.72 -6.72 -4.79
C GLY A 85 -0.80 -6.65 -4.62
N LEU A 86 -1.40 -7.61 -3.91
CA LEU A 86 -2.84 -7.61 -3.61
C LEU A 86 -3.24 -6.39 -2.78
N VAL A 87 -2.48 -6.10 -1.73
CA VAL A 87 -2.71 -4.94 -0.86
C VAL A 87 -2.51 -3.64 -1.64
N ALA A 88 -1.48 -3.55 -2.48
CA ALA A 88 -1.24 -2.40 -3.34
C ALA A 88 -2.37 -2.19 -4.35
N MET A 89 -2.90 -3.25 -4.97
CA MET A 89 -4.04 -3.18 -5.89
C MET A 89 -5.33 -2.71 -5.19
N ILE A 90 -5.61 -3.24 -4.00
CA ILE A 90 -6.77 -2.81 -3.21
C ILE A 90 -6.63 -1.34 -2.81
N TRP A 91 -5.45 -0.93 -2.36
CA TRP A 91 -5.15 0.46 -2.03
C TRP A 91 -5.35 1.37 -3.24
N ALA A 92 -4.76 1.04 -4.38
CA ALA A 92 -4.88 1.84 -5.60
C ALA A 92 -6.33 1.95 -6.09
N GLY A 93 -7.09 0.85 -6.03
CA GLY A 93 -8.51 0.85 -6.36
C GLY A 93 -9.34 1.74 -5.45
N ALA A 94 -9.10 1.68 -4.13
CA ALA A 94 -9.80 2.53 -3.16
C ALA A 94 -9.47 4.02 -3.36
N VAL A 95 -8.20 4.36 -3.61
CA VAL A 95 -7.76 5.73 -3.94
C VAL A 95 -8.46 6.23 -5.19
N LEU A 96 -8.47 5.43 -6.26
CA LEU A 96 -9.09 5.79 -7.53
C LEU A 96 -10.58 6.05 -7.39
N VAL A 97 -11.31 5.14 -6.74
CA VAL A 97 -12.76 5.30 -6.51
C VAL A 97 -13.03 6.52 -5.64
N THR A 98 -12.24 6.75 -4.58
CA THR A 98 -12.37 7.94 -3.74
C THR A 98 -12.21 9.22 -4.57
N ARG A 99 -11.22 9.26 -5.45
CA ARG A 99 -10.97 10.40 -6.35
C ARG A 99 -12.12 10.61 -7.34
N MET A 100 -12.69 9.54 -7.91
CA MET A 100 -13.83 9.65 -8.83
C MET A 100 -15.10 10.15 -8.14
N LEU A 101 -15.29 9.81 -6.86
CA LEU A 101 -16.46 10.24 -6.07
C LEU A 101 -16.29 11.63 -5.43
N ALA A 102 -15.05 12.12 -5.34
CA ALA A 102 -14.71 13.42 -4.78
C ALA A 102 -14.49 14.51 -5.85
N ALA A 103 -14.39 14.13 -7.13
CA ALA A 103 -14.39 15.03 -8.28
C ALA A 103 -15.82 15.47 -8.64
#